data_AF-A0A162YKI9-F1
#
_entry.id   AF-A0A162YKI9-F1
#
_cell.length_a   1.000
_cell.length_b   1.000
_cell.length_c   1.000
_cell.angle_alpha   90.00
_cell.angle_beta   90.00
_cell.angle_gamma   90.00
#
_symmetry.space_group_name_H-M   'P 1'
#
loop_
_entity.id
_entity.type
_entity.pdbx_description
1 polymer ?
#
loop_
_entity_poly.entity_id
_entity_poly.type
_entity_poly.pdbx_seq_one_letter_code
_entity_poly.pdbx_strand_id
1 'polypeptide(L)'
;LAVTSYLSAQHLLGPNKSGSQDRQDSKIKYREAMKALQDDLLPVRAHGIGMLKEMVLSRDPLVASGSGLDNVLDLFVRLVQDEDSFIYLNAVKGLSALTDVHGNEIIAKLGQIYSDESQKLENRLRVGEALLQTVQRCGDALGKY
;
A
#
# COMPACT_ATOMS: atom_id res chain seq x y z
N LEU A 1 43.04 2.46 -36.28
CA LEU A 1 42.21 3.64 -35.92
C LEU A 1 40.74 3.24 -35.63
N ALA A 2 40.48 2.17 -34.87
CA ALA A 2 39.09 1.73 -34.58
C ALA A 2 38.88 1.21 -33.15
N VAL A 3 39.85 1.41 -32.25
CA VAL A 3 39.76 0.92 -30.85
C VAL A 3 39.35 2.04 -29.89
N THR A 4 39.48 3.31 -30.29
CA THR A 4 39.16 4.49 -29.47
C THR A 4 37.68 4.88 -29.47
N SER A 5 36.81 4.22 -30.25
CA SER A 5 35.36 4.51 -30.25
C SER A 5 34.59 3.73 -29.17
N TYR A 6 35.08 2.55 -28.77
CA TYR A 6 34.37 1.69 -27.82
C TYR A 6 34.55 2.12 -26.36
N LEU A 7 35.72 2.66 -25.98
CA LEU A 7 35.93 3.17 -24.61
C LEU A 7 35.13 4.45 -24.32
N SER A 8 34.81 5.23 -25.35
CA SER A 8 34.07 6.49 -25.23
C SER A 8 32.57 6.28 -25.01
N ALA A 9 32.04 5.09 -25.32
CA ALA A 9 30.62 4.76 -25.17
C ALA A 9 30.24 4.40 -23.72
N GLN A 10 31.18 3.90 -22.91
CA GLN A 10 30.92 3.52 -21.51
C GLN A 10 30.87 4.71 -20.54
N HIS A 11 31.30 5.91 -20.96
CA HIS A 11 31.28 7.11 -20.13
C HIS A 11 30.00 7.97 -20.29
N LEU A 12 29.05 7.57 -21.14
CA LEU A 12 27.80 8.29 -21.41
C LEU A 12 26.55 7.73 -20.69
N LEU A 13 26.73 6.80 -19.75
CA LEU A 13 25.66 6.41 -18.83
C LEU A 13 25.64 7.39 -17.65
N GLY A 14 25.04 8.55 -17.89
CA GLY A 14 24.77 9.53 -16.84
C GLY A 14 23.92 8.90 -15.71
N PRO A 15 24.07 9.38 -14.45
CA PRO A 15 23.54 8.73 -13.25
C PRO A 15 22.01 8.90 -13.06
N ASN A 16 21.24 9.15 -14.12
CA ASN A 16 19.84 9.59 -14.01
C ASN A 16 18.82 8.72 -14.77
N LYS A 17 19.24 7.58 -15.35
CA LYS A 17 18.31 6.65 -16.03
C LYS A 17 17.58 5.69 -15.08
N SER A 18 18.22 5.29 -13.97
CA SER A 18 17.64 4.35 -13.00
C SER A 18 16.43 4.97 -12.30
N GLY A 19 16.57 6.13 -11.66
CA GLY A 19 15.47 6.75 -10.91
C GLY A 19 14.24 7.13 -11.75
N SER A 20 14.42 7.47 -13.04
CA SER A 20 13.30 7.70 -13.95
C SER A 20 12.58 6.42 -14.37
N GLN A 21 13.33 5.32 -14.53
CA GLN A 21 12.79 4.01 -14.88
C GLN A 21 12.05 3.40 -13.68
N ASP A 22 12.68 3.43 -12.50
CA ASP A 22 12.09 2.93 -11.26
C ASP A 22 10.74 3.61 -10.97
N ARG A 23 10.68 4.95 -11.13
CA ARG A 23 9.42 5.70 -10.95
C ARG A 23 8.37 5.36 -11.99
N GLN A 24 8.77 5.01 -13.21
CA GLN A 24 7.85 4.59 -14.25
C GLN A 24 7.30 3.19 -13.95
N ASP A 25 8.14 2.29 -13.46
CA ASP A 25 7.76 0.93 -13.08
C ASP A 25 6.79 0.96 -11.89
N SER A 26 7.03 1.80 -10.87
CA SER A 26 6.09 2.04 -9.77
C SER A 26 4.71 2.49 -10.26
N LYS A 27 4.65 3.41 -11.25
CA LYS A 27 3.38 3.87 -11.84
C LYS A 27 2.66 2.77 -12.60
N ILE A 28 3.40 1.92 -13.32
CA ILE A 28 2.84 0.79 -14.05
C ILE A 28 2.23 -0.20 -13.05
N LYS A 29 2.99 -0.60 -12.02
CA LYS A 29 2.52 -1.51 -10.97
C LYS A 29 1.29 -0.96 -10.25
N TYR A 30 1.29 0.32 -9.88
CA TYR A 30 0.14 0.97 -9.27
C TYR A 30 -1.10 0.92 -10.18
N ARG A 31 -0.94 1.25 -11.47
CA ARG A 31 -2.05 1.23 -12.44
C ARG A 31 -2.60 -0.19 -12.64
N GLU A 32 -1.73 -1.20 -12.69
CA GLU A 32 -2.14 -2.60 -12.77
C GLU A 32 -2.91 -3.02 -11.52
N ALA A 33 -2.47 -2.59 -10.34
CA ALA A 33 -3.19 -2.84 -9.09
C ALA A 33 -4.58 -2.20 -9.08
N MET A 34 -4.68 -0.93 -9.51
CA MET A 34 -5.96 -0.24 -9.63
C MET A 34 -6.90 -0.90 -10.66
N LYS A 35 -6.35 -1.42 -11.76
CA LYS A 35 -7.14 -2.17 -12.75
C LYS A 35 -7.64 -3.49 -12.18
N ALA A 36 -6.79 -4.24 -11.50
CA ALA A 36 -7.16 -5.52 -10.88
C ALA A 36 -8.26 -5.35 -9.81
N LEU A 37 -8.23 -4.25 -9.05
CA LEU A 37 -9.25 -3.91 -8.06
C LEU A 37 -10.66 -3.67 -8.64
N GLN A 38 -10.75 -3.35 -9.93
CA GLN A 38 -12.01 -3.11 -10.65
C GLN A 38 -12.56 -4.35 -11.35
N ASP A 39 -11.86 -5.49 -11.26
CA ASP A 39 -12.29 -6.74 -11.89
C ASP A 39 -13.50 -7.34 -11.15
N ASP A 40 -14.38 -8.05 -11.84
CA ASP A 40 -15.56 -8.68 -11.22
C ASP A 40 -15.18 -9.92 -10.39
N LEU A 41 -14.04 -10.55 -10.70
CA LEU A 41 -13.57 -11.74 -10.01
C LEU A 41 -12.88 -11.36 -8.70
N LEU A 42 -13.45 -11.82 -7.58
CA LEU A 42 -12.89 -11.61 -6.23
C LEU A 42 -11.39 -11.97 -6.10
N PRO A 43 -10.88 -13.07 -6.70
CA PRO A 43 -9.45 -13.37 -6.66
C PRO A 43 -8.58 -12.32 -7.34
N VAL A 44 -9.06 -11.71 -8.43
CA VAL A 44 -8.34 -10.68 -9.18
C VAL A 44 -8.34 -9.36 -8.39
N ARG A 45 -9.48 -8.99 -7.81
CA ARG A 45 -9.56 -7.83 -6.88
C ARG A 45 -8.60 -7.98 -5.71
N ALA A 46 -8.57 -9.15 -5.08
CA ALA A 46 -7.66 -9.44 -3.98
C ALA A 46 -6.18 -9.43 -4.42
N HIS A 47 -5.89 -9.84 -5.64
CA HIS A 47 -4.55 -9.68 -6.22
C HIS A 47 -4.16 -8.20 -6.34
N GLY A 48 -5.09 -7.33 -6.74
CA GLY A 48 -4.94 -5.87 -6.71
C GLY A 48 -4.55 -5.33 -5.33
N ILE A 49 -5.27 -5.77 -4.29
CA ILE A 49 -4.95 -5.46 -2.89
C ILE A 49 -3.54 -5.95 -2.53
N GLY A 50 -3.19 -7.16 -2.94
CA GLY A 50 -1.87 -7.75 -2.74
C GLY A 50 -0.74 -6.91 -3.34
N MET A 51 -0.91 -6.43 -4.58
CA MET A 51 0.10 -5.59 -5.24
C MET A 51 0.30 -4.25 -4.51
N LEU A 52 -0.76 -3.58 -4.09
CA LEU A 52 -0.64 -2.34 -3.31
C LEU A 52 0.03 -2.59 -1.96
N LYS A 53 -0.33 -3.67 -1.28
CA LYS A 53 0.31 -4.09 -0.04
C LYS A 53 1.81 -4.32 -0.23
N GLU A 54 2.23 -4.99 -1.30
CA GLU A 54 3.65 -5.15 -1.61
C GLU A 54 4.35 -3.82 -1.83
N MET A 55 3.74 -2.88 -2.57
CA MET A 55 4.30 -1.55 -2.79
C MET A 55 4.49 -0.78 -1.46
N VAL A 56 3.54 -0.90 -0.53
CA VAL A 56 3.66 -0.36 0.83
C VAL A 56 4.85 -0.98 1.56
N LEU A 57 4.92 -2.31 1.60
CA LEU A 57 5.98 -3.03 2.31
C LEU A 57 7.38 -2.74 1.74
N SER A 58 7.49 -2.57 0.42
CA SER A 58 8.75 -2.18 -0.24
C SER A 58 9.07 -0.69 -0.12
N ARG A 59 8.24 0.09 0.59
CA ARG A 59 8.36 1.56 0.70
C ARG A 59 8.46 2.23 -0.67
N ASP A 60 7.64 1.78 -1.62
CA ASP A 60 7.61 2.34 -2.96
C ASP A 60 7.29 3.84 -2.89
N PRO A 61 8.08 4.72 -3.53
CA PRO A 61 7.97 6.16 -3.39
C PRO A 61 6.63 6.74 -3.86
N LEU A 62 5.84 5.99 -4.64
CA LEU A 62 4.51 6.40 -5.08
C LEU A 62 3.47 6.29 -3.96
N VAL A 63 3.64 5.35 -3.03
CA VAL A 63 2.63 5.05 -1.98
C VAL A 63 3.17 5.18 -0.55
N ALA A 64 4.46 5.38 -0.36
CA ALA A 64 5.09 5.41 0.96
C ALA A 64 5.06 6.78 1.66
N SER A 65 4.52 7.85 1.05
CA SER A 65 4.44 9.15 1.70
C SER A 65 3.42 10.09 1.07
N GLY A 66 3.03 11.12 1.83
CA GLY A 66 2.15 12.19 1.37
C GLY A 66 0.81 11.68 0.84
N SER A 67 0.32 12.30 -0.23
CA SER A 67 -0.99 11.95 -0.81
C SER A 67 -1.07 10.52 -1.33
N GLY A 68 0.05 9.91 -1.73
CA GLY A 68 0.07 8.52 -2.15
C GLY A 68 -0.27 7.55 -1.02
N LEU A 69 0.29 7.80 0.16
CA LEU A 69 -0.01 7.04 1.37
C LEU A 69 -1.47 7.20 1.79
N ASP A 70 -1.95 8.45 1.82
CA ASP A 70 -3.34 8.77 2.16
C ASP A 70 -4.33 8.08 1.21
N ASN A 71 -4.07 8.11 -0.10
CA ASN A 71 -4.92 7.46 -1.09
C ASN A 71 -5.01 5.94 -0.89
N VAL A 72 -3.90 5.27 -0.56
CA VAL A 72 -3.88 3.83 -0.30
C VAL A 72 -4.58 3.49 1.02
N LEU A 73 -4.39 4.31 2.06
CA LEU A 73 -5.11 4.18 3.31
C LEU A 73 -6.63 4.30 3.09
N ASP A 74 -7.08 5.36 2.45
CA ASP A 74 -8.50 5.59 2.15
C ASP A 74 -9.11 4.48 1.30
N LEU A 75 -8.32 3.89 0.40
CA LEU A 75 -8.73 2.73 -0.38
C LEU A 75 -8.92 1.49 0.50
N PHE A 76 -7.96 1.16 1.37
CA PHE A 76 -8.10 0.01 2.26
C PHE A 76 -9.21 0.20 3.30
N VAL A 77 -9.41 1.42 3.82
CA VAL A 77 -10.55 1.73 4.70
C VAL A 77 -11.88 1.47 3.99
N ARG A 78 -12.01 1.84 2.71
CA ARG A 78 -13.19 1.52 1.91
C ARG A 78 -13.35 0.02 1.68
N LEU A 79 -12.26 -0.69 1.38
CA LEU A 79 -12.30 -2.15 1.15
C LEU A 79 -12.57 -2.96 2.41
N VAL A 80 -12.24 -2.44 3.60
CA VAL A 80 -12.66 -3.02 4.89
C VAL A 80 -14.16 -2.89 5.11
N GLN A 81 -14.87 -2.07 4.33
CA GLN A 81 -16.33 -2.02 4.35
C GLN A 81 -16.99 -2.94 3.32
N ASP A 82 -16.22 -3.74 2.58
CA ASP A 82 -16.77 -4.69 1.61
C ASP A 82 -17.53 -5.81 2.35
N GLU A 83 -18.69 -6.21 1.81
CA GLU A 83 -19.51 -7.31 2.36
C GLU A 83 -18.87 -8.68 2.10
N ASP A 84 -18.04 -8.79 1.07
CA ASP A 84 -17.31 -10.00 0.78
C ASP A 84 -16.15 -10.17 1.77
N SER A 85 -16.23 -11.23 2.58
CA SER A 85 -15.24 -11.51 3.62
C SER A 85 -13.83 -11.73 3.06
N PHE A 86 -13.69 -12.21 1.82
CA PHE A 86 -12.38 -12.40 1.21
C PHE A 86 -11.72 -11.07 0.87
N ILE A 87 -12.48 -10.11 0.36
CA ILE A 87 -12.00 -8.73 0.14
C ILE A 87 -11.67 -8.05 1.47
N TYR A 88 -12.60 -8.10 2.43
CA TYR A 88 -12.41 -7.58 3.79
C TYR A 88 -11.09 -8.07 4.40
N LEU A 89 -10.86 -9.38 4.43
CA LEU A 89 -9.67 -9.98 5.04
C LEU A 89 -8.38 -9.56 4.33
N ASN A 90 -8.40 -9.38 3.01
CA ASN A 90 -7.24 -8.89 2.28
C ASN A 90 -7.00 -7.39 2.55
N ALA A 91 -8.06 -6.60 2.70
CA ALA A 91 -7.96 -5.19 3.04
C ALA A 91 -7.39 -4.98 4.45
N VAL A 92 -7.81 -5.78 5.44
CA VAL A 92 -7.24 -5.76 6.79
C VAL A 92 -5.73 -6.08 6.76
N LYS A 93 -5.30 -7.06 5.95
CA LYS A 93 -3.86 -7.34 5.74
C LYS A 93 -3.13 -6.16 5.09
N GLY A 94 -3.80 -5.41 4.22
CA GLY A 94 -3.30 -4.16 3.64
C GLY A 94 -3.11 -3.06 4.68
N LEU A 95 -4.10 -2.83 5.55
CA LEU A 95 -3.99 -1.89 6.68
C LEU A 95 -2.91 -2.30 7.69
N SER A 96 -2.76 -3.60 7.92
CA SER A 96 -1.67 -4.13 8.73
C SER A 96 -0.31 -3.77 8.12
N ALA A 97 -0.13 -3.96 6.81
CA ALA A 97 1.12 -3.57 6.15
C ALA A 97 1.39 -2.06 6.21
N LEU A 98 0.35 -1.22 6.08
CA LEU A 98 0.50 0.22 6.28
C LEU A 98 0.99 0.55 7.69
N THR A 99 0.44 -0.10 8.71
CA THR A 99 0.85 0.13 10.10
C THR A 99 2.23 -0.47 10.40
N ASP A 100 2.59 -1.60 9.81
CA ASP A 100 3.92 -2.19 9.93
C ASP A 100 5.01 -1.21 9.41
N VAL A 101 4.69 -0.40 8.40
CA VAL A 101 5.64 0.55 7.78
C VAL A 101 5.56 1.96 8.36
N HIS A 102 4.34 2.46 8.64
CA HIS A 102 4.06 3.86 9.02
C HIS A 102 3.49 4.03 10.44
N GLY A 103 3.27 2.93 11.17
CA GLY A 103 3.02 2.88 12.61
C GLY A 103 1.97 3.89 13.11
N ASN A 104 2.45 4.77 14.00
CA ASN A 104 1.64 5.75 14.72
C ASN A 104 0.79 6.65 13.82
N GLU A 105 1.27 7.00 12.62
CA GLU A 105 0.51 7.84 11.69
C GLU A 105 -0.78 7.15 11.26
N ILE A 106 -0.68 5.87 10.89
CA ILE A 106 -1.83 5.08 10.42
C ILE A 106 -2.77 4.78 11.59
N ILE A 107 -2.23 4.42 12.75
CA ILE A 107 -3.03 4.20 13.97
C ILE A 107 -3.83 5.46 14.33
N ALA A 108 -3.21 6.63 14.29
CA ALA A 108 -3.88 7.89 14.58
C ALA A 108 -5.00 8.19 13.58
N LYS A 109 -4.77 8.00 12.27
CA LYS A 109 -5.78 8.20 11.22
C LYS A 109 -6.94 7.22 11.36
N LEU A 110 -6.67 5.93 11.61
CA LEU A 110 -7.71 4.93 11.87
C LEU A 110 -8.52 5.25 13.13
N GLY A 111 -7.87 5.74 14.19
CA GLY A 111 -8.53 6.20 15.41
C GLY A 111 -9.46 7.39 15.18
N GLN A 112 -9.08 8.33 14.31
CA GLN A 112 -9.95 9.44 13.90
C GLN A 112 -11.19 8.92 13.16
N ILE A 113 -11.01 8.00 12.20
CA ILE A 113 -12.13 7.41 11.45
C ILE A 113 -13.07 6.62 12.37
N TYR A 114 -12.53 5.87 13.32
CA TYR A 114 -13.31 5.14 14.32
C TYR A 114 -14.15 6.09 15.21
N SER A 115 -13.59 7.24 15.56
CA SER A 115 -14.22 8.21 16.46
C SER A 115 -15.17 9.16 15.75
N ASP A 116 -15.22 9.16 14.42
CA ASP A 116 -16.08 10.03 13.63
C ASP A 116 -17.55 9.61 13.73
N GLU A 117 -18.32 10.36 14.54
CA GLU A 117 -19.75 10.13 14.75
C GLU A 117 -20.62 10.42 13.52
N SER A 118 -20.07 11.09 12.48
CA SER A 118 -20.78 11.30 11.23
C SER A 118 -20.85 10.05 10.35
N GLN A 119 -19.98 9.06 10.61
CA GLN A 119 -19.98 7.77 9.92
C GLN A 119 -21.02 6.82 10.52
N LYS A 120 -21.54 5.91 9.69
CA LYS A 120 -22.42 4.82 10.15
C LYS A 120 -21.71 3.96 11.20
N LEU A 121 -22.45 3.52 12.22
CA LEU A 121 -21.91 2.68 13.29
C LEU A 121 -21.20 1.43 12.76
N GLU A 122 -21.79 0.75 11.76
CA GLU A 122 -21.21 -0.44 11.13
C GLU A 122 -19.82 -0.17 10.53
N ASN A 123 -19.67 0.96 9.84
CA ASN A 123 -18.39 1.38 9.26
C ASN A 123 -17.34 1.62 10.35
N ARG A 124 -17.74 2.31 11.42
CA ARG A 124 -16.88 2.56 12.57
C ARG A 124 -16.46 1.24 13.23
N LEU A 125 -17.38 0.29 13.39
CA LEU A 125 -17.07 -1.02 13.97
C LEU A 125 -16.10 -1.83 13.11
N ARG A 126 -16.30 -1.89 11.79
CA ARG A 126 -15.37 -2.59 10.87
C ARG A 126 -13.98 -1.97 10.90
N VAL A 127 -13.87 -0.64 10.92
CA VAL A 127 -12.58 0.05 11.07
C VAL A 127 -11.96 -0.21 12.45
N GLY A 128 -12.76 -0.19 13.51
CA GLY A 128 -12.31 -0.48 14.87
C GLY A 128 -11.78 -1.91 15.02
N GLU A 129 -12.42 -2.88 14.39
CA GLU A 129 -11.95 -4.26 14.33
C GLU A 129 -10.63 -4.38 13.56
N ALA A 130 -10.53 -3.75 12.39
CA ALA A 130 -9.29 -3.73 11.62
C ALA A 130 -8.14 -3.05 12.39
N LEU A 131 -8.43 -1.97 13.13
CA LEU A 131 -7.50 -1.30 14.02
C LEU A 131 -7.05 -2.23 15.14
N LEU A 132 -7.97 -2.92 15.81
CA LEU A 132 -7.65 -3.87 16.87
C LEU A 132 -6.73 -4.98 16.36
N GLN A 133 -7.08 -5.60 15.23
CA GLN A 133 -6.27 -6.67 14.62
C GLN A 133 -4.86 -6.17 14.28
N THR A 134 -4.77 -4.94 13.77
CA THR A 134 -3.49 -4.36 13.39
C THR A 134 -2.62 -4.01 14.60
N VAL A 135 -3.21 -3.44 15.66
CA VAL A 135 -2.50 -3.13 16.91
C VAL A 135 -2.07 -4.40 17.63
N GLN A 136 -2.93 -5.43 17.71
CA GLN A 136 -2.58 -6.72 18.30
C GLN A 136 -1.38 -7.35 17.60
N ARG A 137 -1.37 -7.31 16.26
CA ARG A 137 -0.23 -7.79 15.46
C ARG A 137 1.06 -7.03 15.78
N CYS A 138 1.01 -5.70 15.91
CA CYS A 138 2.17 -4.90 16.31
C CYS A 138 2.62 -5.24 17.75
N GLY A 139 1.67 -5.42 18.68
CA GLY A 139 1.94 -5.80 20.07
C GLY A 139 2.60 -7.17 20.20
N ASP A 140 2.11 -8.17 19.47
CA ASP A 140 2.70 -9.52 19.41
C ASP A 140 4.10 -9.54 18.78
N ALA A 141 4.38 -8.58 17.89
CA ALA A 141 5.72 -8.42 17.32
C ALA A 141 6.69 -7.77 18.31
N LEU A 142 6.22 -6.87 19.17
CA LEU A 142 7.02 -6.15 20.17
C LEU A 142 7.22 -6.93 21.47
N GLY A 143 6.19 -7.64 21.96
CA GLY A 143 6.26 -8.43 23.21
C GLY A 143 7.09 -9.71 23.12
N LYS A 144 7.66 -10.02 21.94
CA LYS A 144 8.58 -11.15 21.71
C LYS A 144 10.07 -10.78 21.84
N TYR A 145 10.37 -9.52 22.15
CA TYR A 145 11.72 -9.03 22.48
C TYR A 145 11.76 -8.55 23.93
#